data_AF-A0A932QAJ4-F1
#
_entry.id   AF-A0A932QAJ4-F1
#
_cell.length_a   1.000
_cell.length_b   1.000
_cell.length_c   1.000
_cell.angle_alpha   90.00
_cell.angle_beta   90.00
_cell.angle_gamma   90.00
#
_symmetry.space_group_name_H-M   'P 1'
#
loop_
_entity.id
_entity.type
_entity.pdbx_description
1 polymer ?
#
loop_
_entity_poly.entity_id
_entity_poly.type
_entity_poly.pdbx_seq_one_letter_code
_entity_poly.pdbx_strand_id
1 'polypeptide(L)'
;MDKLTFETLKPRLLSLGFGFYGDASRDSADPEQTIIDVVQLFRDESKAFKMLLAWLERYGDLVHVERIRVLASDLSDYDRRILGALALKQVKNGDRRFSLLVDWAKKSKSSKSAKSSEKLDSDDPYLISKHGVDEELREFGIKSATVGPADVKKLLAIEEVLRRNAWLRFRALIGANFRADLAFVMAHKRASTAYQAAKLLGCSIETAYRLWKGLQLYPGIEKLAG
;
A
#
# COMPACT_ATOMS: atom_id res chain seq x y z
N MET A 1 1.00 -18.43 -10.46
CA MET A 1 1.13 -17.52 -9.31
C MET A 1 0.44 -18.20 -8.15
N ASP A 2 1.13 -18.35 -7.02
CA ASP A 2 0.49 -18.87 -5.82
C ASP A 2 -0.69 -17.96 -5.44
N LYS A 3 -1.79 -18.56 -4.97
CA LYS A 3 -2.95 -17.81 -4.52
C LYS A 3 -2.53 -16.92 -3.34
N LEU A 4 -2.80 -15.62 -3.43
CA LEU A 4 -2.59 -14.71 -2.31
C LEU A 4 -3.47 -15.15 -1.14
N THR A 5 -2.89 -15.26 0.05
CA THR A 5 -3.60 -15.65 1.28
C THR A 5 -3.08 -14.81 2.44
N PHE A 6 -3.82 -14.79 3.55
CA PHE A 6 -3.34 -14.11 4.76
C PHE A 6 -2.00 -14.66 5.24
N GLU A 7 -1.81 -15.98 5.20
CA GLU A 7 -0.57 -16.61 5.67
C GLU A 7 0.65 -16.20 4.84
N THR A 8 0.50 -16.02 3.53
CA THR A 8 1.60 -15.53 2.68
C THR A 8 1.86 -14.02 2.85
N LEU A 9 0.84 -13.26 3.27
CA LEU A 9 0.92 -11.81 3.49
C LEU A 9 1.44 -11.45 4.89
N LYS A 10 1.13 -12.27 5.90
CA LYS A 10 1.41 -12.01 7.32
C LYS A 10 2.87 -11.66 7.62
N PRO A 11 3.90 -12.33 7.08
CA PRO A 11 5.29 -11.94 7.31
C PRO A 11 5.63 -10.53 6.82
N ARG A 12 4.96 -10.06 5.76
CA ARG A 12 5.12 -8.69 5.22
C ARG A 12 4.47 -7.67 6.14
N LEU A 13 3.26 -7.95 6.61
CA LEU A 13 2.57 -7.11 7.60
C LEU A 13 3.39 -6.99 8.89
N LEU A 14 3.95 -8.09 9.39
CA LEU A 14 4.86 -8.08 10.54
C LEU A 14 6.09 -7.20 10.31
N SER A 15 6.68 -7.25 9.10
CA SER A 15 7.81 -6.37 8.72
C SER A 15 7.40 -4.89 8.73
N LEU A 16 6.17 -4.55 8.33
CA LEU A 16 5.63 -3.19 8.37
C LEU A 16 5.16 -2.75 9.77
N GLY A 17 5.29 -3.60 10.79
CA GLY A 17 4.96 -3.23 12.16
C GLY A 17 3.54 -3.55 12.61
N PHE A 18 2.83 -4.42 11.91
CA PHE A 18 1.54 -4.92 12.36
C PHE A 18 1.76 -5.91 13.52
N GLY A 19 1.03 -5.74 14.62
CA GLY A 19 1.16 -6.53 15.86
C GLY A 19 0.46 -7.89 15.77
N PHE A 20 0.95 -8.77 14.90
CA PHE A 20 0.56 -10.18 14.86
C PHE A 20 1.55 -11.05 15.65
N TYR A 21 1.14 -12.27 16.01
CA TYR A 21 2.05 -13.28 16.53
C TYR A 21 2.79 -13.98 15.39
N GLY A 22 4.11 -14.16 15.53
CA GLY A 22 4.97 -14.88 14.60
C GLY A 22 6.20 -14.08 14.18
N ASP A 23 6.97 -14.64 13.24
CA ASP A 23 8.20 -14.05 12.73
C ASP A 23 7.94 -13.13 11.54
N ALA A 24 8.56 -11.96 11.58
CA ALA A 24 8.57 -11.05 10.45
C ALA A 24 9.36 -11.64 9.27
N SER A 25 9.02 -11.20 8.06
CA SER A 25 9.87 -11.44 6.90
C SER A 25 11.31 -10.97 7.19
N ARG A 26 12.30 -11.81 6.86
CA ARG A 26 13.72 -11.43 6.92
C ARG A 26 14.05 -10.30 5.95
N ASP A 27 13.32 -10.25 4.83
CA ASP A 27 13.42 -9.18 3.85
C ASP A 27 12.48 -8.03 4.20
N SER A 28 12.95 -6.79 4.00
CA SER A 28 12.11 -5.59 4.12
C SER A 28 10.96 -5.66 3.13
N ALA A 29 9.74 -5.75 3.65
CA ALA A 29 8.54 -5.78 2.83
C ALA A 29 8.36 -4.47 2.06
N ASP A 30 7.89 -4.59 0.82
CA ASP A 30 7.46 -3.47 -0.01
C ASP A 30 6.14 -2.90 0.53
N PRO A 31 6.10 -1.65 1.04
CA PRO A 31 4.90 -1.08 1.64
C PRO A 31 3.73 -0.99 0.65
N GLU A 32 3.96 -0.52 -0.57
CA GLU A 32 2.88 -0.31 -1.56
C GLU A 32 2.33 -1.62 -2.09
N GLN A 33 3.19 -2.60 -2.38
CA GLN A 33 2.71 -3.92 -2.78
C GLN A 33 1.91 -4.57 -1.66
N THR A 34 2.35 -4.43 -0.40
CA THR A 34 1.63 -4.99 0.75
C THR A 34 0.25 -4.33 0.93
N ILE A 35 0.13 -3.02 0.69
CA ILE A 35 -1.16 -2.32 0.69
C ILE A 35 -2.11 -2.91 -0.37
N ILE A 36 -1.61 -3.14 -1.58
CA ILE A 36 -2.37 -3.72 -2.68
C ILE A 36 -2.81 -5.14 -2.34
N ASP A 37 -1.91 -5.95 -1.78
CA ASP A 37 -2.22 -7.31 -1.37
C ASP A 37 -3.32 -7.35 -0.29
N VAL A 38 -3.28 -6.43 0.69
CA VAL A 38 -4.36 -6.30 1.71
C VAL A 38 -5.69 -5.91 1.05
N VAL A 39 -5.66 -5.01 0.07
CA VAL A 39 -6.87 -4.61 -0.68
C VAL A 39 -7.50 -5.80 -1.39
N GLN A 40 -6.69 -6.64 -2.04
CA GLN A 40 -7.16 -7.86 -2.73
C GLN A 40 -7.75 -8.90 -1.77
N LEU A 41 -7.31 -8.90 -0.50
CA LEU A 41 -7.86 -9.76 0.55
C LEU A 41 -9.00 -9.13 1.35
N PHE A 42 -9.52 -7.96 0.96
CA PHE A 42 -10.54 -7.24 1.74
C PHE A 42 -11.74 -8.11 2.17
N ARG A 43 -12.22 -8.95 1.25
CA ARG A 43 -13.39 -9.83 1.46
C ARG A 43 -13.11 -10.90 2.51
N ASP A 44 -11.95 -11.55 2.38
CA ASP A 44 -11.59 -12.70 3.19
C ASP A 44 -11.01 -12.28 4.55
N GLU A 45 -10.36 -11.10 4.59
CA GLU A 45 -9.52 -10.65 5.70
C GLU A 45 -9.81 -9.20 6.11
N SER A 46 -11.07 -8.90 6.44
CA SER A 46 -11.49 -7.57 6.90
C SER A 46 -10.66 -7.04 8.08
N LYS A 47 -10.13 -7.93 8.93
CA LYS A 47 -9.23 -7.56 10.04
C LYS A 47 -7.91 -6.97 9.55
N ALA A 48 -7.31 -7.52 8.49
CA ALA A 48 -6.08 -6.98 7.92
C ALA A 48 -6.33 -5.59 7.33
N PHE A 49 -7.48 -5.38 6.68
CA PHE A 49 -7.87 -4.08 6.15
C PHE A 49 -8.08 -3.03 7.25
N LYS A 50 -8.73 -3.38 8.37
CA LYS A 50 -8.86 -2.48 9.52
C LYS A 50 -7.50 -2.10 10.13
N MET A 51 -6.57 -3.05 10.19
CA MET A 51 -5.21 -2.76 10.63
C MET A 51 -4.45 -1.88 9.64
N LEU A 52 -4.68 -2.06 8.34
CA LEU A 52 -4.11 -1.19 7.31
C LEU A 52 -4.61 0.25 7.44
N LEU A 53 -5.90 0.46 7.72
CA LEU A 53 -6.43 1.80 8.00
C LEU A 53 -5.69 2.48 9.17
N ALA A 54 -5.54 1.77 10.28
CA ALA A 54 -4.79 2.27 11.44
C ALA A 54 -3.30 2.51 11.11
N TRP A 55 -2.71 1.65 10.27
CA TRP A 55 -1.32 1.78 9.84
C TRP A 55 -1.13 3.03 8.97
N LEU A 56 -2.06 3.31 8.05
CA LEU A 56 -2.01 4.52 7.22
C LEU A 56 -2.24 5.80 8.03
N GLU A 57 -3.11 5.77 9.04
CA GLU A 57 -3.28 6.91 9.95
C GLU A 57 -1.98 7.25 10.70
N ARG A 58 -1.17 6.24 11.04
CA ARG A 58 0.05 6.44 11.82
C ARG A 58 1.30 6.65 10.96
N TYR A 59 1.38 5.98 9.83
CA TYR A 59 2.59 5.85 9.00
C TYR A 59 2.36 6.24 7.53
N GLY A 60 1.21 6.82 7.19
CA GLY A 60 0.84 7.21 5.84
C GLY A 60 1.89 8.12 5.18
N ASP A 61 2.58 8.97 5.94
CA ASP A 61 3.66 9.83 5.43
C ASP A 61 4.81 9.07 4.77
N LEU A 62 5.02 7.80 5.16
CA LEU A 62 6.04 6.92 4.60
C LEU A 62 5.58 6.17 3.32
N VAL A 63 4.34 6.39 2.89
CA VAL A 63 3.77 5.78 1.69
C VAL A 63 4.05 6.61 0.45
N HIS A 64 4.52 5.94 -0.59
CA HIS A 64 4.74 6.54 -1.89
C HIS A 64 3.49 6.33 -2.77
N VAL A 65 2.52 7.24 -2.67
CA VAL A 65 1.19 7.11 -3.28
C VAL A 65 1.23 6.94 -4.81
N GLU A 66 2.14 7.63 -5.51
CA GLU A 66 2.29 7.49 -6.97
C GLU A 66 2.64 6.05 -7.38
N ARG A 67 3.45 5.37 -6.55
CA ARG A 67 3.89 4.00 -6.78
C ARG A 67 2.76 2.99 -6.60
N ILE A 68 1.84 3.23 -5.64
CA ILE A 68 0.60 2.44 -5.52
C ILE A 68 -0.17 2.46 -6.84
N ARG A 69 -0.34 3.64 -7.45
CA ARG A 69 -1.10 3.76 -8.71
C ARG A 69 -0.51 2.90 -9.82
N VAL A 70 0.82 2.84 -9.91
CA VAL A 70 1.50 2.04 -10.93
C VAL A 70 1.34 0.55 -10.64
N LEU A 71 1.63 0.11 -9.41
CA LEU A 71 1.52 -1.30 -9.02
C LEU A 71 0.07 -1.82 -9.10
N ALA A 72 -0.91 -0.94 -8.93
CA ALA A 72 -2.33 -1.26 -8.99
C ALA A 72 -2.90 -1.28 -10.42
N SER A 73 -2.08 -1.16 -11.47
CA SER A 73 -2.56 -1.10 -12.86
C SER A 73 -3.41 -2.30 -13.27
N ASP A 74 -3.08 -3.48 -12.72
CA ASP A 74 -3.65 -4.76 -13.11
C ASP A 74 -4.70 -5.26 -12.10
N LEU A 75 -5.11 -4.40 -11.16
CA LEU A 75 -6.18 -4.74 -10.22
C LEU A 75 -7.50 -4.98 -10.95
N SER A 76 -8.28 -5.93 -10.42
CA SER A 76 -9.67 -6.10 -10.82
C SER A 76 -10.48 -4.82 -10.58
N ASP A 77 -11.60 -4.64 -11.27
CA ASP A 77 -12.44 -3.46 -11.04
C ASP A 77 -12.95 -3.38 -9.59
N TYR A 78 -13.22 -4.54 -8.97
CA TYR A 78 -13.60 -4.62 -7.56
C TYR A 78 -12.46 -4.14 -6.64
N ASP A 79 -11.26 -4.70 -6.78
CA ASP A 79 -10.12 -4.35 -5.91
C ASP A 79 -9.71 -2.89 -6.09
N ARG A 80 -9.77 -2.38 -7.33
CA ARG A 80 -9.54 -0.95 -7.62
C ARG A 80 -10.55 -0.06 -6.89
N ARG A 81 -11.82 -0.46 -6.80
CA ARG A 81 -12.85 0.29 -6.06
C ARG A 81 -12.59 0.26 -4.56
N ILE A 82 -12.15 -0.88 -4.01
CA ILE A 82 -11.72 -0.99 -2.61
C ILE A 82 -10.53 -0.06 -2.34
N LEU A 83 -9.52 -0.05 -3.23
CA LEU A 83 -8.39 0.87 -3.13
C LEU A 83 -8.83 2.34 -3.21
N GLY A 84 -9.79 2.65 -4.09
CA GLY A 84 -10.39 3.98 -4.19
C GLY A 84 -11.08 4.42 -2.90
N ALA A 85 -11.84 3.51 -2.26
CA ALA A 85 -12.50 3.78 -0.99
C ALA A 85 -11.48 3.95 0.15
N LEU A 86 -10.45 3.11 0.21
CA LEU A 86 -9.33 3.26 1.15
C LEU A 86 -8.67 4.64 1.00
N ALA A 87 -8.37 5.05 -0.23
CA ALA A 87 -7.76 6.33 -0.53
C ALA A 87 -8.68 7.51 -0.14
N LEU A 88 -9.99 7.38 -0.38
CA LEU A 88 -10.96 8.40 0.00
C LEU A 88 -11.02 8.59 1.53
N LYS A 89 -10.92 7.50 2.32
CA LYS A 89 -10.80 7.58 3.77
C LYS A 89 -9.57 8.39 4.19
N GLN A 90 -8.41 8.16 3.55
CA GLN A 90 -7.19 8.93 3.83
C GLN A 90 -7.33 10.42 3.47
N VAL A 91 -7.98 10.73 2.34
CA VAL A 91 -8.27 12.12 1.94
C VAL A 91 -9.16 12.82 2.97
N LYS A 92 -10.19 12.14 3.49
CA LYS A 92 -11.08 12.68 4.54
C LYS A 92 -10.35 12.86 5.88
N ASN A 93 -9.35 12.02 6.16
CA ASN A 93 -8.46 12.15 7.31
C ASN A 93 -7.37 13.23 7.12
N GLY A 94 -7.33 13.92 5.98
CA GLY A 94 -6.46 15.08 5.73
C GLY A 94 -5.31 14.83 4.76
N ASP A 95 -5.02 13.58 4.39
CA ASP A 95 -3.93 13.28 3.46
C ASP A 95 -4.38 13.41 2.00
N ARG A 96 -4.17 14.61 1.45
CA ARG A 96 -4.56 14.96 0.08
C ARG A 96 -3.78 14.20 -0.99
N ARG A 97 -2.62 13.60 -0.68
CA ARG A 97 -1.81 12.86 -1.67
C ARG A 97 -2.60 11.69 -2.26
N PHE A 98 -3.47 11.08 -1.46
CA PHE A 98 -4.34 9.98 -1.86
C PHE A 98 -5.45 10.37 -2.86
N SER A 99 -5.70 11.67 -3.13
CA SER A 99 -6.68 12.08 -4.14
C SER A 99 -6.34 11.54 -5.53
N LEU A 100 -5.05 11.36 -5.82
CA LEU A 100 -4.55 10.71 -7.03
C LEU A 100 -5.19 9.33 -7.27
N LEU A 101 -5.31 8.53 -6.20
CA LEU A 101 -5.88 7.19 -6.26
C LEU A 101 -7.40 7.22 -6.32
N VAL A 102 -8.04 8.17 -5.64
CA VAL A 102 -9.49 8.40 -5.73
C VAL A 102 -9.89 8.71 -7.17
N ASP A 103 -9.21 9.66 -7.81
CA ASP A 103 -9.51 10.07 -9.18
C ASP A 103 -9.24 8.95 -10.18
N TRP A 104 -8.12 8.22 -10.00
CA TRP A 104 -7.78 7.06 -10.81
C TRP A 104 -8.85 5.97 -10.71
N ALA A 105 -9.31 5.63 -9.50
CA ALA A 105 -10.34 4.63 -9.29
C ALA A 105 -11.72 5.07 -9.83
N LYS A 106 -12.04 6.37 -9.81
CA LYS A 106 -13.29 6.91 -10.38
C LYS A 106 -13.31 6.90 -11.92
N LYS A 107 -12.17 7.14 -12.58
CA LYS A 107 -12.07 7.17 -14.05
C LYS A 107 -12.45 5.85 -14.72
N SER A 108 -12.34 4.71 -14.02
CA SER A 108 -12.78 3.43 -14.59
C SER A 108 -14.30 3.37 -14.82
N LYS A 109 -15.09 4.10 -14.03
CA LYS A 109 -16.56 4.15 -14.15
C LYS A 109 -17.03 4.74 -15.48
N SER A 110 -16.21 5.59 -16.12
CA SER A 110 -16.55 6.25 -17.40
C SER A 110 -16.20 5.45 -18.66
N SER A 111 -15.46 4.34 -18.53
CA SER A 111 -15.20 3.41 -19.62
C SER A 111 -16.45 2.53 -19.83
N LYS A 112 -16.87 2.37 -21.09
CA LYS A 112 -18.18 1.88 -21.58
C LYS A 112 -18.61 0.44 -21.17
N SER A 113 -18.03 -0.19 -20.15
CA SER A 113 -18.44 -1.52 -19.66
C SER A 113 -19.48 -1.50 -18.53
N ALA A 114 -20.11 -0.36 -18.23
CA ALA A 114 -21.14 -0.21 -17.20
C ALA A 114 -22.46 -1.00 -17.45
N LYS A 115 -22.45 -2.04 -18.29
CA LYS A 115 -23.58 -2.97 -18.51
C LYS A 115 -23.45 -4.31 -17.77
N SER A 116 -22.31 -4.65 -17.18
CA SER A 116 -22.28 -5.73 -16.19
C SER A 116 -22.59 -5.13 -14.82
N SER A 117 -23.89 -5.02 -14.53
CA SER A 117 -24.39 -4.97 -13.16
C SER A 117 -24.17 -6.35 -12.51
N GLU A 118 -22.92 -6.79 -12.43
CA GLU A 118 -22.55 -7.69 -11.35
C GLU A 118 -22.91 -6.92 -10.09
N LYS A 119 -23.91 -7.42 -9.37
CA LYS A 119 -24.21 -6.96 -8.01
C LYS A 119 -22.89 -7.02 -7.27
N LEU A 120 -22.22 -5.89 -7.11
CA LEU A 120 -21.04 -5.81 -6.28
C LEU A 120 -21.48 -6.29 -4.91
N ASP A 121 -20.81 -7.35 -4.45
CA ASP A 121 -21.23 -8.11 -3.28
C ASP A 121 -21.56 -7.16 -2.12
N SER A 122 -22.74 -7.39 -1.55
CA SER A 122 -23.19 -6.71 -0.34
C SER A 122 -22.80 -7.57 0.85
N ASP A 123 -22.29 -6.93 1.89
CA ASP A 123 -22.18 -7.59 3.20
C ASP A 123 -23.56 -8.08 3.67
N ASP A 124 -23.53 -9.01 4.63
CA ASP A 124 -24.71 -9.51 5.33
C ASP A 124 -25.60 -8.33 5.78
N PRO A 125 -26.89 -8.30 5.39
CA PRO A 125 -27.84 -7.29 5.81
C PRO A 125 -27.87 -7.05 7.33
N TYR A 126 -27.63 -8.09 8.13
CA TYR A 126 -27.53 -7.98 9.59
C TYR A 126 -26.36 -7.10 10.03
N LEU A 127 -25.17 -7.30 9.45
CA LEU A 127 -23.98 -6.49 9.77
C LEU A 127 -24.18 -5.03 9.40
N ILE A 128 -24.78 -4.78 8.23
CA ILE A 128 -25.10 -3.41 7.77
C ILE A 128 -26.14 -2.77 8.70
N SER A 129 -27.19 -3.50 9.08
CA SER A 129 -28.20 -2.99 10.01
C SER A 129 -27.61 -2.64 11.37
N LYS A 130 -26.61 -3.40 11.83
CA LYS A 130 -26.00 -3.23 13.15
C LYS A 130 -24.95 -2.12 13.19
N HIS A 131 -24.13 -2.00 12.14
CA HIS A 131 -22.96 -1.12 12.13
C HIS A 131 -23.10 0.11 11.25
N GLY A 132 -24.17 0.20 10.45
CA GLY A 132 -24.33 1.22 9.43
C GLY A 132 -23.60 0.86 8.14
N VAL A 133 -23.77 1.71 7.12
CA VAL A 133 -23.12 1.55 5.82
C VAL A 133 -21.82 2.34 5.79
N ASP A 134 -20.78 1.75 5.20
CA ASP A 134 -19.54 2.46 4.92
C ASP A 134 -19.71 3.43 3.74
N GLU A 135 -19.68 4.72 4.03
CA GLU A 135 -19.98 5.78 3.06
C GLU A 135 -18.93 5.88 1.95
N GLU A 136 -17.65 5.68 2.28
CA GLU A 136 -16.59 5.69 1.28
C GLU A 136 -16.69 4.48 0.35
N LEU A 137 -16.94 3.27 0.87
CA LEU A 137 -17.18 2.10 0.02
C LEU A 137 -18.44 2.27 -0.85
N ARG A 138 -19.50 2.86 -0.28
CA ARG A 138 -20.74 3.17 -1.01
C ARG A 138 -20.49 4.10 -2.19
N GLU A 139 -19.62 5.10 -2.06
CA GLU A 139 -19.25 6.01 -3.15
C GLU A 139 -18.62 5.26 -4.34
N PHE A 140 -17.97 4.12 -4.08
CA PHE A 140 -17.42 3.23 -5.11
C PHE A 140 -18.37 2.10 -5.54
N GLY A 141 -19.61 2.11 -5.03
CA GLY A 141 -20.66 1.15 -5.39
C GLY A 141 -20.57 -0.17 -4.62
N ILE A 142 -19.86 -0.20 -3.49
CA ILE A 142 -19.73 -1.38 -2.63
C ILE A 142 -20.58 -1.17 -1.39
N LYS A 143 -21.49 -2.10 -1.12
CA LYS A 143 -22.38 -2.02 0.05
C LYS A 143 -21.82 -2.87 1.18
N SER A 144 -21.08 -2.26 2.09
CA SER A 144 -20.43 -2.94 3.21
C SER A 144 -20.80 -2.27 4.53
N ALA A 145 -20.74 -3.03 5.62
CA ALA A 145 -20.86 -2.49 6.96
C ALA A 145 -19.71 -1.50 7.24
N THR A 146 -19.91 -0.49 8.08
CA THR A 146 -18.87 0.51 8.38
C THR A 146 -17.54 -0.14 8.80
N VAL A 147 -16.46 0.21 8.09
CA VAL A 147 -15.10 -0.29 8.34
C VAL A 147 -14.23 0.86 8.85
N GLY A 148 -14.01 0.88 10.16
CA GLY A 148 -13.10 1.81 10.83
C GLY A 148 -11.70 1.23 11.08
N PRO A 149 -10.72 2.08 11.44
CA PRO A 149 -9.39 1.64 11.82
C PRO A 149 -9.43 0.71 13.03
N ALA A 150 -8.47 -0.23 13.08
CA ALA A 150 -8.20 -0.99 14.29
C ALA A 150 -7.54 -0.10 15.36
N ASP A 151 -7.47 -0.60 16.60
CA ASP A 151 -6.71 0.08 17.67
C ASP A 151 -5.23 0.21 17.29
N VAL A 152 -4.70 1.43 17.32
CA VAL A 152 -3.29 1.78 17.05
C VAL A 152 -2.30 1.07 17.98
N LYS A 153 -2.73 0.57 19.16
CA LYS A 153 -1.92 -0.29 20.04
C LYS A 153 -1.55 -1.62 19.40
N LYS A 154 -2.25 -2.03 18.35
CA LYS A 154 -1.93 -3.21 17.53
C LYS A 154 -0.83 -2.94 16.51
N LEU A 155 -0.19 -1.77 16.56
CA LEU A 155 0.96 -1.41 15.73
C LEU A 155 2.17 -1.21 16.63
N LEU A 156 3.34 -1.66 16.16
CA LEU A 156 4.62 -1.39 16.81
C LEU A 156 4.91 0.11 16.79
N ALA A 157 5.82 0.58 17.65
CA ALA A 157 6.33 1.95 17.64
C ALA A 157 7.19 2.22 16.39
N ILE A 158 7.29 3.48 15.96
CA ILE A 158 7.96 3.84 14.70
C ILE A 158 9.43 3.41 14.69
N GLU A 159 10.13 3.54 15.81
CA GLU A 159 11.54 3.16 15.97
C GLU A 159 11.73 1.66 15.70
N GLU A 160 10.78 0.84 16.14
CA GLU A 160 10.78 -0.61 15.90
C GLU A 160 10.48 -0.92 14.44
N VAL A 161 9.52 -0.21 13.83
CA VAL A 161 9.18 -0.37 12.42
C VAL A 161 10.37 -0.05 11.52
N LEU A 162 11.05 1.08 11.76
CA LEU A 162 12.21 1.49 10.97
C LEU A 162 13.43 0.57 11.19
N ARG A 163 13.53 -0.10 12.35
CA ARG A 163 14.56 -1.13 12.57
C ARG A 163 14.28 -2.40 11.77
N ARG A 164 13.01 -2.77 11.61
CA ARG A 164 12.59 -4.00 10.92
C ARG A 164 12.48 -3.85 9.40
N ASN A 165 12.18 -2.65 8.93
CA ASN A 165 11.96 -2.39 7.51
C ASN A 165 12.88 -1.28 7.03
N ALA A 166 13.99 -1.67 6.42
CA ALA A 166 14.97 -0.75 5.90
C ALA A 166 14.38 0.13 4.79
N TRP A 167 13.42 -0.36 4.00
CA TRP A 167 12.77 0.44 2.97
C TRP A 167 12.05 1.66 3.56
N LEU A 168 11.27 1.46 4.63
CA LEU A 168 10.64 2.55 5.38
C LEU A 168 11.69 3.47 6.04
N ARG A 169 12.82 2.92 6.51
CA ARG A 169 13.94 3.71 7.05
C ARG A 169 14.54 4.66 6.01
N PHE A 170 14.75 4.21 4.77
CA PHE A 170 15.20 5.09 3.69
C PHE A 170 14.20 6.22 3.42
N ARG A 171 12.89 5.93 3.50
CA ARG A 171 11.84 6.95 3.32
C ARG A 171 11.71 7.91 4.48
N ALA A 172 11.94 7.45 5.71
CA ALA A 172 12.01 8.35 6.86
C ALA A 172 13.19 9.34 6.72
N LEU A 173 14.31 8.91 6.12
CA LEU A 173 15.49 9.73 5.92
C LEU A 173 15.40 10.70 4.72
N ILE A 174 14.90 10.23 3.58
CA ILE A 174 14.95 10.94 2.29
C ILE A 174 13.56 11.48 1.87
N GLY A 175 12.49 11.00 2.50
CA GLY A 175 11.10 11.22 2.11
C GLY A 175 10.54 10.06 1.27
N ALA A 176 9.21 9.88 1.28
CA ALA A 176 8.51 8.84 0.53
C ALA A 176 8.44 9.17 -0.98
N ASN A 177 9.54 8.94 -1.68
CA ASN A 177 9.70 9.22 -3.11
C ASN A 177 10.67 8.23 -3.79
N PHE A 178 10.77 8.28 -5.12
CA PHE A 178 11.64 7.38 -5.89
C PHE A 178 13.13 7.46 -5.53
N ARG A 179 13.62 8.59 -4.99
CA ARG A 179 15.02 8.70 -4.58
C ARG A 179 15.30 7.80 -3.38
N ALA A 180 14.40 7.78 -2.40
CA ALA A 180 14.49 6.87 -1.25
C ALA A 180 14.39 5.41 -1.69
N ASP A 181 13.45 5.10 -2.58
CA ASP A 181 13.25 3.74 -3.09
C ASP A 181 14.47 3.23 -3.87
N LEU A 182 15.07 4.08 -4.71
CA LEU A 182 16.30 3.74 -5.43
C LEU A 182 17.49 3.58 -4.49
N ALA A 183 17.59 4.42 -3.46
CA ALA A 183 18.63 4.31 -2.44
C ALA A 183 18.54 2.95 -1.71
N PHE A 184 17.33 2.53 -1.33
CA PHE A 184 17.09 1.21 -0.75
C PHE A 184 17.51 0.08 -1.71
N VAL A 185 17.07 0.14 -2.97
CA VAL A 185 17.36 -0.86 -4.01
C VAL A 185 18.88 -0.99 -4.25
N MET A 186 19.60 0.13 -4.32
CA MET A 186 21.05 0.16 -4.49
C MET A 186 21.75 -0.42 -3.26
N ALA A 187 21.41 0.05 -2.06
CA ALA A 187 22.08 -0.36 -0.82
C ALA A 187 21.91 -1.87 -0.54
N HIS A 188 20.75 -2.43 -0.88
CA HIS A 188 20.45 -3.85 -0.70
C HIS A 188 20.73 -4.71 -1.94
N LYS A 189 21.38 -4.14 -2.98
CA LYS A 189 21.75 -4.83 -4.23
C LYS A 189 20.57 -5.56 -4.89
N ARG A 190 19.36 -5.00 -4.80
CA ARG A 190 18.14 -5.56 -5.41
C ARG A 190 18.08 -5.33 -6.93
N ALA A 191 18.94 -4.45 -7.44
CA ALA A 191 19.17 -4.22 -8.86
C ALA A 191 20.63 -3.85 -9.10
N SER A 192 21.16 -4.22 -10.26
CA SER A 192 22.53 -3.88 -10.68
C SER A 192 22.58 -2.68 -11.62
N THR A 193 21.45 -2.29 -12.20
CA THR A 193 21.36 -1.17 -13.16
C THR A 193 20.13 -0.31 -12.90
N ALA A 194 20.19 0.96 -13.34
CA ALA A 194 19.04 1.87 -13.28
C ALA A 194 17.81 1.32 -14.02
N TYR A 195 18.00 0.60 -15.12
CA TYR A 195 16.92 -0.03 -15.87
C TYR A 195 16.20 -1.13 -15.06
N GLN A 196 16.96 -2.01 -14.41
CA GLN A 196 16.39 -3.05 -13.53
C GLN A 196 15.63 -2.41 -12.36
N ALA A 197 16.20 -1.35 -11.77
CA ALA A 197 15.56 -0.61 -10.70
C ALA A 197 14.28 0.10 -11.15
N ALA A 198 14.25 0.67 -12.36
CA ALA A 198 13.05 1.27 -12.93
C ALA A 198 11.91 0.26 -13.04
N LYS A 199 12.21 -0.95 -13.55
CA LYS A 199 11.24 -2.04 -13.63
C LYS A 199 10.75 -2.49 -12.25
N LEU A 200 11.68 -2.67 -11.31
CA LEU A 200 11.35 -3.10 -9.94
C LEU A 200 10.45 -2.08 -9.21
N LEU A 201 10.73 -0.79 -9.40
CA LEU A 201 10.03 0.28 -8.69
C LEU A 201 8.78 0.78 -9.43
N GLY A 202 8.59 0.41 -10.69
CA GLY A 202 7.50 0.91 -11.52
C GLY A 202 7.65 2.40 -11.88
N CYS A 203 8.88 2.89 -12.05
CA CYS A 203 9.13 4.29 -12.45
C CYS A 203 9.66 4.39 -13.88
N SER A 204 9.66 5.62 -14.43
CA SER A 204 10.22 5.83 -15.76
C SER A 204 11.73 5.58 -15.78
N ILE A 205 12.23 5.10 -16.91
CA ILE A 205 13.64 4.78 -17.09
C ILE A 205 14.50 6.04 -16.89
N GLU A 206 14.06 7.19 -17.40
CA GLU A 206 14.72 8.48 -17.27
C GLU A 206 14.81 8.92 -15.81
N THR A 207 13.73 8.75 -15.05
CA THR A 207 13.68 9.05 -13.61
C THR A 207 14.69 8.19 -12.86
N ALA A 208 14.70 6.88 -13.14
CA ALA A 208 15.66 5.96 -12.54
C ALA A 208 17.10 6.32 -12.88
N TYR A 209 17.44 6.56 -14.16
CA TYR A 209 18.80 6.92 -14.57
C TYR A 209 19.31 8.19 -13.90
N ARG A 210 18.49 9.24 -13.87
CA ARG A 210 18.87 10.53 -13.27
C ARG A 210 19.16 10.37 -11.78
N LEU A 211 18.26 9.71 -11.05
CA LEU A 211 18.41 9.51 -9.61
C LEU A 211 19.55 8.53 -9.28
N TRP A 212 19.68 7.43 -10.03
CA TRP A 212 20.75 6.45 -9.88
C TRP A 212 22.14 7.07 -10.01
N LYS A 213 22.37 7.86 -11.07
CA LYS A 213 23.63 8.60 -11.24
C LYS A 213 23.89 9.55 -10.07
N GLY A 214 22.86 10.26 -9.61
CA GLY A 214 22.97 11.14 -8.46
C GLY A 214 23.34 10.42 -7.16
N LEU A 215 22.81 9.21 -6.94
CA LEU A 215 23.13 8.39 -5.77
C LEU A 215 24.53 7.77 -5.84
N GLN A 216 25.05 7.46 -7.03
CA GLN A 216 26.43 6.98 -7.22
C GLN A 216 27.50 8.00 -6.81
N LEU A 217 27.15 9.29 -6.77
CA LEU A 217 28.05 10.34 -6.28
C LEU A 217 28.22 10.34 -4.75
N TYR A 218 27.38 9.59 -4.02
CA TYR A 218 27.44 9.50 -2.57
C TYR A 218 28.14 8.20 -2.13
N PRO A 219 29.44 8.24 -1.80
CA PRO A 219 30.16 7.05 -1.35
C PRO A 219 29.61 6.58 0.00
N GLY A 220 29.12 5.35 0.07
CA GLY A 220 28.63 4.73 1.31
C GLY A 220 27.12 4.61 1.42
N ILE A 221 26.38 4.69 0.32
CA ILE A 221 24.95 4.33 0.31
C ILE A 221 24.71 2.90 0.81
N GLU A 222 25.67 1.99 0.60
CA GLU A 222 25.65 0.62 1.09
C GLU A 222 25.74 0.54 2.61
N LYS A 223 26.37 1.53 3.27
CA LYS A 223 26.46 1.58 4.74
C LYS A 223 25.10 1.87 5.38
N LEU A 224 24.15 2.41 4.62
CA LEU A 224 22.78 2.65 5.07
C LEU A 224 21.91 1.38 5.04
N ALA A 225 22.42 0.25 4.52
CA ALA A 225 21.74 -1.04 4.56
C ALA A 225 21.81 -1.72 5.95
N GLY A 226 22.79 -1.34 6.78
CA GLY A 226 23.01 -1.91 8.13
C GLY A 226 21.98 -1.51 9.17
#